data_AF-A0A359CTP4-F1
#
_entry.id   AF-A0A359CTP4-F1
#
_cell.length_a   1.000
_cell.length_b   1.000
_cell.length_c   1.000
_cell.angle_alpha   90.00
_cell.angle_beta   90.00
_cell.angle_gamma   90.00
#
_symmetry.space_group_name_H-M   'P 1'
#
loop_
_entity.id
_entity.type
_entity.pdbx_description
1 polymer ?
#
loop_
_entity_poly.entity_id
_entity_poly.type
_entity_poly.pdbx_seq_one_letter_code
_entity_poly.pdbx_strand_id
1 'polypeptide(L)'
;MTTIKRKYKGGDVDMLTVSSAIVEHAIAHKIKLVAKRTTWADPYLPNLKARIETAFSDFLGIDNAKLMREATIVVTGIQKETIKLLSEIKIQISEDFKKYKIRRDEILNQLGFTAHHKPAQRGSQEALVQLLFQFKANMSLSLIDEITGAGTAPALITNIIAQANLLKNSDITQETLKGSRKDITQTAVKEFNAIYDEIITIAKISANFFKEDKALKEQFSYSKAIKALKSSRAANESEEK
;
A
#
# COMPACT_ATOMS: atom_id res chain seq x y z
N MET A 1 8.90 35.75 14.54
CA MET A 1 9.54 34.50 14.04
C MET A 1 8.76 34.00 12.84
N THR A 2 9.42 33.75 11.71
CA THR A 2 8.75 33.26 10.49
C THR A 2 8.39 31.78 10.66
N THR A 3 7.11 31.43 10.53
CA THR A 3 6.65 30.04 10.58
C THR A 3 7.06 29.31 9.30
N ILE A 4 7.84 28.25 9.44
CA ILE A 4 8.29 27.42 8.34
C ILE A 4 7.13 26.53 7.89
N LYS A 5 6.81 26.62 6.61
CA LYS A 5 5.74 25.82 6.00
C LYS A 5 6.28 24.45 5.58
N ARG A 6 5.45 23.43 5.69
CA ARG A 6 5.71 22.08 5.17
C ARG A 6 5.77 22.12 3.63
N LYS A 7 6.74 21.42 3.03
CA LYS A 7 6.92 21.30 1.57
C LYS A 7 6.13 20.15 0.94
N TYR A 8 5.61 19.25 1.77
CA TYR A 8 4.97 18.01 1.35
C TYR A 8 3.46 18.01 1.59
N LYS A 9 2.78 17.08 0.91
CA LYS A 9 1.34 16.80 1.09
C LYS A 9 1.16 15.62 2.05
N GLY A 10 0.15 15.69 2.92
CA GLY A 10 -0.10 14.67 3.96
C GLY A 10 0.35 15.12 5.34
N GLY A 11 0.02 14.32 6.37
CA GLY A 11 0.54 14.54 7.72
C GLY A 11 2.03 14.19 7.82
N ASP A 12 2.69 14.62 8.89
CA ASP A 12 4.12 14.39 9.12
C ASP A 12 4.45 12.89 9.18
N VAL A 13 3.59 12.13 9.87
CA VAL A 13 3.64 10.66 9.91
C VAL A 13 3.59 10.09 8.49
N ASP A 14 2.65 10.54 7.66
CA ASP A 14 2.46 10.02 6.29
C ASP A 14 3.68 10.26 5.42
N MET A 15 4.25 11.46 5.52
CA MET A 15 5.44 11.84 4.77
C MET A 15 6.64 10.97 5.16
N LEU A 16 6.89 10.78 6.45
CA LEU A 16 7.99 9.93 6.90
C LEU A 16 7.76 8.45 6.56
N THR A 17 6.52 7.98 6.59
CA THR A 17 6.18 6.59 6.22
C THR A 17 6.50 6.34 4.74
N VAL A 18 6.05 7.24 3.86
CA VAL A 18 6.36 7.15 2.42
C VAL A 18 7.85 7.30 2.15
N SER A 19 8.52 8.22 2.85
CA SER A 19 9.96 8.42 2.75
C SER A 19 10.74 7.16 3.10
N SER A 20 10.37 6.50 4.20
CA SER A 20 11.00 5.24 4.64
C SER A 20 10.85 4.13 3.58
N ALA A 21 9.66 3.98 3.00
CA ALA A 21 9.42 3.00 1.94
C ALA A 21 10.29 3.24 0.70
N ILE A 22 10.41 4.50 0.24
CA ILE A 22 11.24 4.86 -0.91
C ILE A 22 12.73 4.55 -0.66
N VAL A 23 13.23 4.83 0.55
CA VAL A 23 14.63 4.51 0.89
C VAL A 23 14.88 3.01 0.93
N GLU A 24 13.93 2.21 1.40
CA GLU A 24 14.08 0.75 1.35
C GLU A 24 14.11 0.21 -0.08
N HIS A 25 13.26 0.71 -0.98
CA HIS A 25 13.36 0.38 -2.40
C HIS A 25 14.72 0.80 -2.98
N ALA A 26 15.25 1.96 -2.56
CA ALA A 26 16.58 2.39 -2.97
C ALA A 26 17.68 1.44 -2.47
N ILE A 27 17.59 0.97 -1.22
CA ILE A 27 18.53 0.00 -0.65
C ILE A 27 18.43 -1.35 -1.38
N ALA A 28 17.22 -1.85 -1.64
CA ALA A 28 16.98 -3.11 -2.36
C ALA A 28 17.55 -3.09 -3.79
N HIS A 29 17.60 -1.91 -4.42
CA HIS A 29 18.14 -1.72 -5.76
C HIS A 29 19.47 -0.95 -5.78
N LYS A 30 20.18 -0.89 -4.64
CA LYS A 30 21.40 -0.07 -4.46
C LYS A 30 22.44 -0.33 -5.52
N ILE A 31 22.69 -1.58 -5.90
CA ILE A 31 23.71 -1.93 -6.91
C ILE A 31 23.44 -1.19 -8.23
N LYS A 32 22.19 -1.24 -8.72
CA LYS A 32 21.80 -0.59 -9.98
C LYS A 32 21.81 0.93 -9.88
N LEU A 33 21.44 1.47 -8.72
CA LEU A 33 21.40 2.91 -8.47
C LEU A 33 22.80 3.51 -8.35
N VAL A 34 23.68 2.89 -7.55
CA VAL A 34 25.05 3.33 -7.30
C VAL A 34 25.92 3.25 -8.56
N ALA A 35 25.67 2.26 -9.42
CA ALA A 35 26.32 2.17 -10.73
C ALA A 35 26.08 3.42 -11.62
N LYS A 36 24.98 4.15 -11.39
CA LYS A 36 24.64 5.39 -12.12
C LYS A 36 24.83 6.66 -11.28
N ARG A 37 24.90 6.54 -9.95
CA ARG A 37 25.06 7.66 -9.01
C ARG A 37 25.86 7.21 -7.79
N THR A 38 27.17 7.33 -7.90
CA THR A 38 28.15 6.84 -6.92
C THR A 38 28.02 7.49 -5.54
N THR A 39 27.51 8.72 -5.45
CA THR A 39 27.27 9.42 -4.18
C THR A 39 26.23 8.74 -3.28
N TRP A 40 25.47 7.77 -3.80
CA TRP A 40 24.52 6.97 -3.03
C TRP A 40 25.09 5.64 -2.52
N ALA A 41 26.39 5.41 -2.72
CA ALA A 41 27.10 4.29 -2.11
C ALA A 41 27.02 4.37 -0.57
N ASP A 42 27.36 3.27 0.09
CA ASP A 42 27.36 3.24 1.55
C ASP A 42 28.34 4.31 2.10
N PRO A 43 27.97 4.99 3.19
CA PRO A 43 26.80 4.71 4.06
C PRO A 43 25.55 5.55 3.74
N TYR A 44 25.44 6.18 2.57
CA TYR A 44 24.41 7.20 2.30
C TYR A 44 22.96 6.73 2.52
N LEU A 45 22.54 5.68 1.80
CA LEU A 45 21.16 5.17 1.91
C LEU A 45 20.84 4.58 3.31
N PRO A 46 21.73 3.80 3.95
CA PRO A 46 21.57 3.40 5.34
C PRO A 46 21.45 4.56 6.33
N ASN A 47 22.28 5.61 6.18
CA ASN A 47 22.22 6.78 7.06
C ASN A 47 20.92 7.56 6.88
N LEU A 48 20.44 7.70 5.64
CA LEU A 48 19.14 8.33 5.39
C LEU A 48 18.00 7.52 5.99
N LYS A 49 18.06 6.18 5.94
CA LYS A 49 17.10 5.29 6.61
C LYS A 49 17.09 5.53 8.12
N ALA A 50 18.26 5.53 8.75
CA ALA A 50 18.39 5.76 10.19
C ALA A 50 17.86 7.16 10.58
N ARG A 51 18.17 8.20 9.80
CA ARG A 51 17.67 9.56 10.03
C ARG A 51 16.14 9.65 10.00
N ILE A 52 15.50 8.91 9.09
CA ILE A 52 14.02 8.83 9.03
C ILE A 52 13.46 8.12 10.26
N GLU A 53 14.10 7.03 10.71
CA GLU A 53 13.69 6.29 11.92
C GLU A 53 13.84 7.15 13.18
N THR A 54 14.95 7.88 13.32
CA THR A 54 15.15 8.88 14.39
C THR A 54 14.08 9.97 14.34
N ALA A 55 13.72 10.46 13.15
CA ALA A 55 12.69 11.49 13.02
C ALA A 55 11.30 11.02 13.48
N PHE A 56 10.99 9.72 13.37
CA PHE A 56 9.78 9.13 13.94
C PHE A 56 9.80 9.11 15.48
N SER A 57 10.89 8.66 16.09
CA SER A 57 10.98 8.58 17.56
C SER A 57 11.08 9.97 18.19
N ASP A 58 12.01 10.81 17.72
CA ASP A 58 12.34 12.09 18.34
C ASP A 58 11.21 13.11 18.23
N PHE A 59 10.58 13.20 17.05
CA PHE A 59 9.60 14.26 16.77
C PHE A 59 8.16 13.79 16.82
N LEU A 60 7.90 12.51 16.58
CA LEU A 60 6.54 11.97 16.56
C LEU A 60 6.24 11.07 17.75
N GLY A 61 7.24 10.69 18.57
CA GLY A 61 7.05 9.76 19.69
C GLY A 61 6.67 8.34 19.24
N ILE A 62 7.02 7.97 18.00
CA ILE A 62 6.71 6.68 17.40
C ILE A 62 7.98 5.82 17.41
N ASP A 63 8.10 4.94 18.40
CA ASP A 63 9.26 4.04 18.54
C ASP A 63 9.20 2.82 17.60
N ASN A 64 8.07 2.63 16.90
CA ASN A 64 7.81 1.48 16.02
C ASN A 64 7.71 1.86 14.54
N ALA A 65 8.60 2.75 14.07
CA ALA A 65 8.71 3.16 12.67
C ALA A 65 8.84 1.98 11.67
N LYS A 66 9.51 0.91 12.11
CA LYS A 66 9.64 -0.35 11.36
C LYS A 66 8.28 -1.03 11.11
N LEU A 67 7.37 -1.05 12.09
CA LEU A 67 6.05 -1.67 11.96
C LEU A 67 5.10 -0.86 11.08
N MET A 68 5.12 0.49 11.15
CA MET A 68 4.37 1.33 10.20
C MET A 68 4.84 1.16 8.75
N ARG A 69 6.15 0.96 8.58
CA ARG A 69 6.80 0.72 7.30
C ARG A 69 6.44 -0.65 6.72
N GLU A 70 6.56 -1.70 7.52
CA GLU A 70 6.13 -3.06 7.14
C GLU A 70 4.66 -3.04 6.74
N ALA A 71 3.78 -2.40 7.51
CA ALA A 71 2.38 -2.23 7.13
C ALA A 71 2.17 -1.52 5.77
N THR A 72 3.02 -0.56 5.38
CA THR A 72 2.87 0.18 4.12
C THR A 72 3.41 -0.57 2.90
N ILE A 73 4.56 -1.24 3.04
CA ILE A 73 5.15 -2.08 2.00
C ILE A 73 4.29 -3.33 1.79
N VAL A 74 3.80 -3.93 2.88
CA VAL A 74 2.84 -5.03 2.85
C VAL A 74 1.56 -4.60 2.15
N VAL A 75 0.96 -3.46 2.50
CA VAL A 75 -0.27 -2.97 1.84
C VAL A 75 -0.09 -2.77 0.32
N THR A 76 1.03 -2.19 -0.14
CA THR A 76 1.26 -1.98 -1.59
C THR A 76 1.66 -3.25 -2.36
N GLY A 77 2.42 -4.16 -1.75
CA GLY A 77 2.72 -5.48 -2.30
C GLY A 77 1.49 -6.40 -2.35
N ILE A 78 0.74 -6.46 -1.25
CA ILE A 78 -0.53 -7.18 -1.14
C ILE A 78 -1.50 -6.69 -2.19
N GLN A 79 -1.62 -5.37 -2.42
CA GLN A 79 -2.55 -4.83 -3.42
C GLN A 79 -2.37 -5.44 -4.80
N LYS A 80 -1.12 -5.51 -5.29
CA LYS A 80 -0.83 -6.00 -6.63
C LYS A 80 -1.11 -7.50 -6.77
N GLU A 81 -0.66 -8.30 -5.80
CA GLU A 81 -0.92 -9.74 -5.80
C GLU A 81 -2.42 -10.03 -5.63
N THR A 82 -3.09 -9.27 -4.77
CA THR A 82 -4.52 -9.46 -4.50
C THR A 82 -5.38 -9.09 -5.70
N ILE A 83 -5.07 -8.01 -6.42
CA ILE A 83 -5.77 -7.66 -7.68
C ILE A 83 -5.61 -8.78 -8.73
N LYS A 84 -4.44 -9.44 -8.77
CA LYS A 84 -4.19 -10.56 -9.67
C LYS A 84 -5.08 -11.75 -9.30
N LEU A 85 -5.04 -12.21 -8.05
CA LEU A 85 -5.88 -13.31 -7.55
C LEU A 85 -7.39 -13.03 -7.76
N LEU A 86 -7.83 -11.80 -7.47
CA LEU A 86 -9.21 -11.38 -7.70
C LEU A 86 -9.59 -11.38 -9.19
N SER A 87 -8.66 -11.03 -10.07
CA SER A 87 -8.90 -11.11 -11.52
C SER A 87 -8.97 -12.56 -12.01
N GLU A 88 -8.13 -13.43 -11.46
CA GLU A 88 -8.12 -14.88 -11.78
C GLU A 88 -9.44 -15.56 -11.38
N ILE A 89 -9.94 -15.34 -10.16
CA ILE A 89 -11.20 -15.96 -9.72
C ILE A 89 -12.41 -15.38 -10.47
N LYS A 90 -12.41 -14.07 -10.77
CA LYS A 90 -13.49 -13.44 -11.52
C LYS A 90 -13.62 -14.05 -12.92
N ILE A 91 -12.50 -14.29 -13.60
CA ILE A 91 -12.50 -14.91 -14.94
C ILE A 91 -13.05 -16.33 -14.87
N GLN A 92 -12.62 -17.13 -13.89
CA GLN A 92 -13.13 -18.49 -13.68
C GLN A 92 -14.66 -18.48 -13.46
N ILE A 93 -15.17 -17.68 -12.52
CA ILE A 93 -16.62 -17.52 -12.32
C ILE A 93 -17.33 -17.08 -13.61
N SER A 94 -16.72 -16.18 -14.38
CA SER A 94 -17.33 -15.68 -15.62
C SER A 94 -17.48 -16.76 -16.69
N GLU A 95 -16.48 -17.65 -16.80
CA GLU A 95 -16.43 -18.70 -17.81
C GLU A 95 -17.18 -19.97 -17.39
N ASP A 96 -17.02 -20.39 -16.14
CA ASP A 96 -17.62 -21.62 -15.60
C ASP A 96 -19.14 -21.49 -15.54
N PHE A 97 -19.66 -20.29 -15.25
CA PHE A 97 -21.08 -20.00 -15.17
C PHE A 97 -21.62 -19.29 -16.44
N LYS A 98 -20.90 -19.31 -17.57
CA LYS A 98 -21.32 -18.57 -18.80
C LYS A 98 -22.66 -19.02 -19.38
N LYS A 99 -23.05 -20.28 -19.14
CA LYS A 99 -24.36 -20.83 -19.53
C LYS A 99 -25.47 -20.44 -18.55
N TYR A 100 -25.12 -20.04 -17.33
CA TYR A 100 -26.02 -19.66 -16.23
C TYR A 100 -25.86 -18.17 -15.89
N LYS A 101 -26.13 -17.30 -16.86
CA LYS A 101 -25.81 -15.86 -16.78
C LYS A 101 -26.39 -15.17 -15.55
N ILE A 102 -27.63 -15.50 -15.16
CA ILE A 102 -28.28 -14.93 -13.97
C ILE A 102 -27.47 -15.28 -12.72
N ARG A 103 -27.17 -16.57 -12.52
CA ARG A 103 -26.39 -17.05 -11.37
C ARG A 103 -24.97 -16.48 -11.35
N ARG A 104 -24.31 -16.41 -12.51
CA ARG A 104 -23.01 -15.76 -12.65
C ARG A 104 -23.05 -14.31 -12.17
N ASP A 105 -24.02 -13.54 -12.65
CA ASP A 105 -24.12 -12.11 -12.34
C ASP A 105 -24.48 -11.89 -10.86
N GLU A 106 -25.31 -12.75 -10.28
CA GLU A 106 -25.56 -12.81 -8.83
C GLU A 106 -24.28 -13.05 -8.05
N ILE A 107 -23.49 -14.08 -8.40
CA ILE A 107 -22.22 -14.40 -7.72
C ILE A 107 -21.25 -13.22 -7.81
N LEU A 108 -21.07 -12.65 -9.01
CA LEU A 108 -20.16 -11.51 -9.22
C LEU A 108 -20.60 -10.27 -8.45
N ASN A 109 -21.91 -10.02 -8.35
CA ASN A 109 -22.45 -8.91 -7.58
C ASN A 109 -22.32 -9.15 -6.06
N GLN A 110 -22.68 -10.35 -5.59
CA GLN A 110 -22.58 -10.77 -4.20
C GLN A 110 -21.15 -10.67 -3.69
N LEU A 111 -20.16 -11.06 -4.50
CA LEU A 111 -18.74 -10.99 -4.14
C LEU A 111 -18.12 -9.60 -4.36
N GLY A 112 -18.90 -8.59 -4.79
CA GLY A 112 -18.45 -7.20 -4.93
C GLY A 112 -17.72 -6.87 -6.24
N PHE A 113 -17.55 -7.82 -7.16
CA PHE A 113 -16.82 -7.60 -8.41
C PHE A 113 -17.45 -6.54 -9.31
N THR A 114 -18.78 -6.42 -9.29
CA THR A 114 -19.51 -5.45 -10.13
C THR A 114 -19.20 -4.01 -9.74
N ALA A 115 -19.18 -3.70 -8.44
CA ALA A 115 -18.97 -2.36 -7.93
C ALA A 115 -17.49 -1.99 -7.83
N HIS A 116 -16.65 -2.92 -7.37
CA HIS A 116 -15.34 -2.55 -6.82
C HIS A 116 -14.13 -3.04 -7.65
N HIS A 117 -14.31 -4.02 -8.55
CA HIS A 117 -13.18 -4.61 -9.30
C HIS A 117 -12.51 -3.64 -10.28
N LYS A 118 -13.28 -2.94 -11.12
CA LYS A 118 -12.71 -1.98 -12.09
C LYS A 118 -12.00 -0.81 -11.39
N PRO A 119 -12.57 -0.17 -10.35
CA PRO A 119 -11.84 0.84 -9.60
C PRO A 119 -10.59 0.28 -8.91
N ALA A 120 -10.65 -0.93 -8.33
CA ALA A 120 -9.50 -1.59 -7.72
C ALA A 120 -8.37 -1.83 -8.73
N GLN A 121 -8.68 -2.34 -9.92
CA GLN A 121 -7.72 -2.50 -11.02
C GLN A 121 -7.08 -1.18 -11.48
N ARG A 122 -7.79 -0.05 -11.34
CA ARG A 122 -7.27 1.30 -11.64
C ARG A 122 -6.44 1.89 -10.49
N GLY A 123 -6.20 1.12 -9.42
CA GLY A 123 -5.41 1.51 -8.26
C GLY A 123 -6.22 2.20 -7.17
N SER A 124 -7.55 2.06 -7.14
CA SER A 124 -8.35 2.47 -5.98
C SER A 124 -8.21 1.45 -4.87
N GLN A 125 -7.45 1.80 -3.83
CA GLN A 125 -7.31 0.94 -2.67
C GLN A 125 -8.63 0.79 -1.89
N GLU A 126 -9.40 1.86 -1.76
CA GLU A 126 -10.72 1.81 -1.11
C GLU A 126 -11.61 0.77 -1.77
N ALA A 127 -11.63 0.75 -3.10
CA ALA A 127 -12.37 -0.27 -3.84
C ALA A 127 -11.77 -1.66 -3.66
N LEU A 128 -10.44 -1.81 -3.58
CA LEU A 128 -9.84 -3.11 -3.30
C LEU A 128 -10.24 -3.64 -1.92
N VAL A 129 -10.24 -2.77 -0.91
CA VAL A 129 -10.64 -3.07 0.47
C VAL A 129 -12.11 -3.51 0.49
N GLN A 130 -13.01 -2.69 -0.07
CA GLN A 130 -14.44 -3.00 -0.16
C GLN A 130 -14.68 -4.32 -0.92
N LEU A 131 -13.96 -4.54 -2.03
CA LEU A 131 -14.03 -5.81 -2.77
C LEU A 131 -13.61 -7.00 -1.90
N LEU A 132 -12.51 -6.90 -1.16
CA LEU A 132 -12.02 -8.00 -0.32
C LEU A 132 -12.92 -8.29 0.88
N PHE A 133 -13.47 -7.25 1.50
CA PHE A 133 -14.41 -7.42 2.60
C PHE A 133 -15.71 -8.02 2.13
N GLN A 134 -16.27 -7.53 1.03
CA GLN A 134 -17.49 -8.07 0.47
C GLN A 134 -17.29 -9.51 -0.03
N PHE A 135 -16.16 -9.78 -0.67
CA PHE A 135 -15.76 -11.13 -1.05
C PHE A 135 -15.72 -12.06 0.17
N LYS A 136 -15.00 -11.69 1.23
CA LYS A 136 -14.86 -12.51 2.44
C LYS A 136 -16.20 -12.70 3.17
N ALA A 137 -16.97 -11.63 3.33
CA ALA A 137 -18.24 -11.67 4.07
C ALA A 137 -19.30 -12.53 3.37
N ASN A 138 -19.30 -12.51 2.03
CA ASN A 138 -20.33 -13.20 1.24
C ASN A 138 -19.87 -14.54 0.65
N MET A 139 -18.63 -14.96 0.89
CA MET A 139 -18.12 -16.29 0.51
C MET A 139 -18.61 -17.35 1.52
N SER A 140 -19.87 -17.77 1.38
CA SER A 140 -20.46 -18.84 2.22
C SER A 140 -19.91 -20.22 1.86
N LEU A 141 -20.06 -21.19 2.76
CA LEU A 141 -19.69 -22.59 2.49
C LEU A 141 -20.39 -23.14 1.25
N SER A 142 -21.68 -22.86 1.09
CA SER A 142 -22.44 -23.26 -0.11
C SER A 142 -21.89 -22.66 -1.40
N LEU A 143 -21.42 -21.41 -1.37
CA LEU A 143 -20.84 -20.75 -2.53
C LEU A 143 -19.42 -21.26 -2.83
N ILE A 144 -18.65 -21.62 -1.79
CA ILE A 144 -17.36 -22.30 -1.94
C ILE A 144 -17.57 -23.65 -2.64
N ASP A 145 -18.53 -24.45 -2.18
CA ASP A 145 -18.83 -25.76 -2.79
C ASP A 145 -19.28 -25.60 -4.25
N GLU A 146 -20.11 -24.59 -4.54
CA GLU A 146 -20.58 -24.30 -5.90
C GLU A 146 -19.43 -23.91 -6.84
N ILE A 147 -18.56 -22.98 -6.41
CA ILE A 147 -17.43 -22.49 -7.22
C ILE A 147 -16.36 -23.57 -7.39
N THR A 148 -16.10 -24.35 -6.34
CA THR A 148 -15.09 -25.42 -6.39
C THR A 148 -15.58 -26.65 -7.16
N GLY A 149 -16.88 -26.97 -7.06
CA GLY A 149 -17.52 -27.99 -7.88
C GLY A 149 -17.51 -27.67 -9.37
N ALA A 150 -17.46 -26.38 -9.73
CA ALA A 150 -17.29 -25.94 -11.11
C ALA A 150 -15.84 -26.04 -11.64
N GLY A 151 -14.86 -26.28 -10.77
CA GLY A 151 -13.45 -26.52 -11.15
C GLY A 151 -12.44 -25.52 -10.58
N THR A 152 -12.88 -24.48 -9.86
CA THR A 152 -11.96 -23.54 -9.21
C THR A 152 -11.27 -24.19 -8.02
N ALA A 153 -9.94 -24.06 -7.92
CA ALA A 153 -9.19 -24.62 -6.80
C ALA A 153 -9.54 -23.91 -5.46
N PRO A 154 -9.88 -24.65 -4.38
CA PRO A 154 -10.21 -24.06 -3.08
C PRO A 154 -9.11 -23.14 -2.52
N ALA A 155 -7.85 -23.48 -2.80
CA ALA A 155 -6.68 -22.70 -2.38
C ALA A 155 -6.70 -21.25 -2.89
N LEU A 156 -7.27 -20.97 -4.07
CA LEU A 156 -7.40 -19.62 -4.59
C LEU A 156 -8.32 -18.76 -3.70
N ILE A 157 -9.45 -19.32 -3.27
CA ILE A 157 -10.40 -18.66 -2.37
C ILE A 157 -9.74 -18.40 -1.01
N THR A 158 -9.07 -19.42 -0.45
CA THR A 158 -8.35 -19.30 0.83
C THR A 158 -7.27 -18.22 0.78
N ASN A 159 -6.51 -18.14 -0.33
CA ASN A 159 -5.48 -17.13 -0.51
C ASN A 159 -6.07 -15.71 -0.55
N ILE A 160 -7.18 -15.49 -1.25
CA ILE A 160 -7.85 -14.18 -1.30
C ILE A 160 -8.35 -13.76 0.10
N ILE A 161 -8.95 -14.68 0.86
CA ILE A 161 -9.40 -14.41 2.24
C ILE A 161 -8.21 -14.12 3.17
N ALA A 162 -7.09 -14.83 3.01
CA ALA A 162 -5.89 -14.56 3.78
C ALA A 162 -5.33 -13.16 3.50
N GLN A 163 -5.32 -12.72 2.24
CA GLN A 163 -4.91 -11.36 1.86
C GLN A 163 -5.83 -10.30 2.47
N ALA A 164 -7.14 -10.53 2.51
CA ALA A 164 -8.10 -9.63 3.17
C ALA A 164 -7.78 -9.46 4.67
N ASN A 165 -7.44 -10.55 5.37
CA ASN A 165 -7.06 -10.50 6.79
C ASN A 165 -5.74 -9.76 7.02
N LEU A 166 -4.74 -10.01 6.18
CA LEU A 166 -3.44 -9.34 6.26
C LEU A 166 -3.57 -7.83 6.05
N LEU A 167 -4.42 -7.42 5.09
CA LEU A 167 -4.67 -6.02 4.81
C LEU A 167 -5.36 -5.32 6.01
N LYS A 168 -6.39 -5.94 6.60
CA LYS A 168 -7.07 -5.44 7.81
C LYS A 168 -6.13 -5.29 9.01
N ASN A 169 -5.32 -6.30 9.30
CA ASN A 169 -4.42 -6.29 10.46
C ASN A 169 -3.29 -5.27 10.32
N SER A 170 -2.80 -5.08 9.10
CA SER A 170 -1.79 -4.05 8.79
C SER A 170 -2.35 -2.65 9.03
N ASP A 171 -3.65 -2.45 8.82
CA ASP A 171 -4.30 -1.14 8.96
C ASP A 171 -4.59 -0.75 10.41
N ILE A 172 -5.10 -1.68 11.22
CA ILE A 172 -5.29 -1.51 12.68
C ILE A 172 -3.97 -1.09 13.36
N THR A 173 -2.86 -1.67 12.88
CA THR A 173 -1.51 -1.32 13.35
C THR A 173 -1.15 0.12 12.98
N GLN A 174 -1.54 0.62 11.80
CA GLN A 174 -1.29 2.02 11.40
C GLN A 174 -2.10 3.03 12.21
N GLU A 175 -3.33 2.71 12.63
CA GLU A 175 -4.18 3.62 13.40
C GLU A 175 -3.74 3.72 14.86
N THR A 176 -3.44 2.58 15.48
CA THR A 176 -2.91 2.51 16.85
C THR A 176 -1.63 3.34 17.01
N LEU A 177 -0.72 3.32 16.02
CA LEU A 177 0.55 4.05 16.05
C LEU A 177 0.42 5.58 15.85
N LYS A 178 -0.77 6.10 15.51
CA LYS A 178 -1.02 7.54 15.35
C LYS A 178 -1.59 8.21 16.60
N GLY A 179 -2.02 7.44 17.61
CA GLY A 179 -2.64 7.94 18.83
C GLY A 179 -1.71 8.75 19.74
N SER A 180 -0.40 8.65 19.54
CA SER A 180 0.64 9.28 20.37
C SER A 180 1.25 10.50 19.66
N ARG A 181 0.48 11.59 19.42
CA ARG A 181 1.06 12.81 18.84
C ARG A 181 1.67 13.72 19.92
N LYS A 182 2.95 14.05 19.75
CA LYS A 182 3.58 15.23 20.36
C LYS A 182 3.30 16.47 19.50
N ASP A 183 3.30 17.65 20.11
CA ASP A 183 3.24 18.92 19.39
C ASP A 183 4.46 19.11 18.49
N ILE A 184 4.24 19.40 17.21
CA ILE A 184 5.30 19.47 16.21
C ILE A 184 5.98 20.84 16.26
N THR A 185 7.27 20.85 16.60
CA THR A 185 8.09 22.07 16.68
C THR A 185 8.56 22.56 15.31
N GLN A 186 8.98 23.84 15.22
CA GLN A 186 9.61 24.38 14.00
C GLN A 186 10.90 23.64 13.59
N THR A 187 11.62 23.07 14.57
CA THR A 187 12.79 22.22 14.32
C THR A 187 12.40 20.92 13.63
N ALA A 188 11.32 20.28 14.09
CA ALA A 188 10.78 19.09 13.43
C ALA A 188 10.36 19.38 11.97
N VAL A 189 9.66 20.50 11.72
CA VAL A 189 9.25 20.87 10.35
C VAL A 189 10.44 21.11 9.42
N LYS A 190 11.53 21.71 9.91
CA LYS A 190 12.78 21.86 9.14
C LYS A 190 13.35 20.50 8.74
N GLU A 191 13.44 19.60 9.71
CA GLU A 191 14.01 18.27 9.50
C GLU A 191 13.16 17.43 8.54
N PHE A 192 11.84 17.47 8.71
CA PHE A 192 10.89 16.83 7.81
C PHE A 192 11.00 17.35 6.38
N ASN A 193 11.15 18.67 6.20
CA ASN A 193 11.36 19.27 4.89
C ASN A 193 12.69 18.83 4.25
N ALA A 194 13.76 18.72 5.04
CA ALA A 194 15.07 18.28 4.55
C ALA A 194 15.04 16.81 4.11
N ILE A 195 14.45 15.93 4.93
CA ILE A 195 14.20 14.52 4.58
C ILE A 195 13.38 14.45 3.29
N TYR A 196 12.28 15.19 3.20
CA TYR A 196 11.42 15.19 2.03
C TYR A 196 12.18 15.60 0.75
N ASP A 197 13.01 16.65 0.78
CA ASP A 197 13.77 17.10 -0.39
C ASP A 197 14.76 16.03 -0.88
N GLU A 198 15.45 15.34 0.03
CA GLU A 198 16.35 14.23 -0.31
C GLU A 198 15.59 13.04 -0.91
N ILE A 199 14.43 12.71 -0.33
CA ILE A 199 13.57 11.62 -0.80
C ILE A 199 13.01 11.90 -2.18
N ILE A 200 12.55 13.13 -2.43
CA ILE A 200 12.07 13.52 -3.76
C ILE A 200 13.19 13.45 -4.79
N THR A 201 14.42 13.78 -4.40
CA THR A 201 15.59 13.66 -5.26
C THR A 201 15.86 12.19 -5.62
N ILE A 202 15.89 11.29 -4.63
CA ILE A 202 16.05 9.85 -4.84
C ILE A 202 14.92 9.31 -5.72
N ALA A 203 13.68 9.62 -5.37
CA ALA A 203 12.49 9.20 -6.09
C ALA A 203 12.54 9.56 -7.59
N LYS A 204 12.79 10.83 -7.90
CA LYS A 204 12.83 11.32 -9.30
C LYS A 204 13.96 10.70 -10.10
N ILE A 205 15.16 10.63 -9.54
CA ILE A 205 16.34 10.09 -10.23
C ILE A 205 16.17 8.58 -10.45
N SER A 206 15.78 7.82 -9.42
CA SER A 206 15.55 6.38 -9.51
C SER A 206 14.42 6.04 -10.50
N ALA A 207 13.31 6.77 -10.47
CA ALA A 207 12.22 6.57 -11.43
C ALA A 207 12.67 6.80 -12.89
N ASN A 208 13.61 7.71 -13.13
CA ASN A 208 14.21 7.91 -14.45
C ASN A 208 15.19 6.79 -14.83
N PHE A 209 15.99 6.29 -13.87
CA PHE A 209 16.90 5.17 -14.11
C PHE A 209 16.16 3.87 -14.44
N PHE A 210 14.98 3.67 -13.84
CA PHE A 210 14.11 2.53 -14.11
C PHE A 210 12.98 2.83 -15.09
N LYS A 211 13.11 3.84 -15.96
CA LYS A 211 12.02 4.29 -16.84
C LYS A 211 11.45 3.18 -17.74
N GLU A 212 12.26 2.19 -18.10
CA GLU A 212 11.88 1.04 -18.93
C GLU A 212 11.23 -0.10 -18.11
N ASP A 213 11.44 -0.13 -16.80
CA ASP A 213 10.80 -1.08 -15.89
C ASP A 213 9.68 -0.35 -15.13
N LYS A 214 8.46 -0.44 -15.68
CA LYS A 214 7.29 0.24 -15.12
C LYS A 214 7.04 -0.15 -13.66
N ALA A 215 7.28 -1.41 -13.28
CA ALA A 215 7.02 -1.87 -11.93
C ALA A 215 8.03 -1.27 -10.93
N LEU A 216 9.32 -1.27 -11.28
CA LEU A 216 10.35 -0.64 -10.45
C LEU A 216 10.21 0.87 -10.40
N LYS A 217 9.89 1.52 -11.52
CA LYS A 217 9.64 2.96 -11.58
C LYS A 217 8.56 3.39 -10.60
N GLU A 218 7.49 2.60 -10.46
CA GLU A 218 6.37 2.93 -9.59
C GLU A 218 6.71 2.87 -8.10
N GLN A 219 7.68 2.06 -7.70
CA GLN A 219 8.20 2.01 -6.31
C GLN A 219 8.85 3.32 -5.87
N PHE A 220 9.34 4.13 -6.83
CA PHE A 220 9.98 5.42 -6.57
C PHE A 220 9.03 6.61 -6.77
N SER A 221 7.71 6.40 -6.72
CA SER A 221 6.72 7.47 -6.93
C SER A 221 6.08 7.93 -5.61
N TYR A 222 6.63 8.99 -5.00
CA TYR A 222 6.10 9.58 -3.75
C TYR A 222 4.60 9.88 -3.82
N SER A 223 4.12 10.47 -4.92
CA SER A 223 2.71 10.81 -5.11
C SER A 223 1.79 9.58 -5.16
N LYS A 224 2.28 8.44 -5.64
CA LYS A 224 1.52 7.18 -5.66
C LYS A 224 1.53 6.54 -4.28
N ALA A 225 2.69 6.49 -3.63
CA ALA A 225 2.84 5.95 -2.28
C ALA A 225 1.99 6.72 -1.25
N ILE A 226 2.00 8.06 -1.28
CA ILE A 226 1.17 8.87 -0.37
C ILE A 226 -0.33 8.74 -0.67
N LYS A 227 -0.71 8.54 -1.94
CA LYS A 227 -2.11 8.32 -2.32
C LYS A 227 -2.58 6.95 -1.83
N ALA A 228 -1.80 5.90 -2.03
CA ALA A 228 -2.09 4.57 -1.50
C ALA A 228 -2.25 4.63 0.02
N LEU A 229 -1.29 5.22 0.74
CA LEU A 229 -1.35 5.36 2.20
C LEU A 229 -2.59 6.11 2.71
N LYS A 230 -3.11 7.08 1.95
CA LYS A 230 -4.33 7.82 2.34
C LYS A 230 -5.61 7.08 1.96
N SER A 231 -5.63 6.42 0.80
CA SER A 231 -6.75 5.63 0.34
C SER A 231 -6.97 4.37 1.18
N SER A 232 -5.94 3.83 1.83
CA SER A 232 -6.12 2.78 2.85
C SER A 232 -7.00 3.26 3.99
N ARG A 233 -6.71 4.46 4.51
CA ARG A 233 -7.37 5.02 5.70
C ARG A 233 -8.82 5.42 5.46
N ALA A 234 -9.12 6.02 4.31
CA ALA A 234 -10.46 6.47 3.98
C ALA A 234 -11.48 5.31 3.90
N ALA A 235 -11.02 4.08 3.61
CA ALA A 235 -11.87 2.90 3.56
C ALA A 235 -12.38 2.48 4.96
N ASN A 236 -11.64 2.79 6.03
CA ASN A 236 -11.99 2.36 7.39
C ASN A 236 -13.01 3.27 8.05
N GLU A 237 -12.93 4.59 7.82
CA GLU A 237 -13.89 5.56 8.39
C GLU A 237 -15.32 5.35 7.85
N SER A 238 -15.47 4.66 6.72
CA SER A 238 -16.77 4.24 6.17
C SER A 238 -17.31 2.92 6.73
N GLU A 239 -16.51 2.15 7.48
CA GLU A 239 -16.94 0.88 8.10
C GLU A 239 -17.42 1.04 9.55
N GLU A 240 -17.05 2.13 10.24
CA GLU A 240 -17.51 2.45 11.60
C GLU A 240 -18.83 3.23 11.67
N LYS A 241 -19.45 3.53 10.52
CA LYS A 241 -20.77 4.18 10.41
C LYS A 241 -21.81 3.22 9.86
#